data_AF-A0A359HA80-F1
#
_entry.id   AF-A0A359HA80-F1
#
_cell.length_a   1.000
_cell.length_b   1.000
_cell.length_c   1.000
_cell.angle_alpha   90.00
_cell.angle_beta   90.00
_cell.angle_gamma   90.00
#
_symmetry.space_group_name_H-M   'P 1'
#
loop_
_entity.id
_entity.type
_entity.pdbx_description
1 polymer ?
#
loop_
_entity_poly.entity_id
_entity_poly.type
_entity_poly.pdbx_seq_one_letter_code
_entity_poly.pdbx_strand_id
1 'polypeptide(L)' 'MSRGRFGIHGGQYIPETLMNAVIELEEAYNHFKDLPDFKEELEDLLKNYAGRPSLLYYA' A
#
# COMPACT_ATOMS: atom_id res chain seq x y z
N MET A 1 -5.83 -2.95 -16.54
CA MET A 1 -5.58 -2.23 -15.27
C MET A 1 -6.46 -0.98 -15.26
N SER A 2 -7.38 -0.87 -14.30
CA SER A 2 -8.11 0.38 -14.06
C SER A 2 -7.11 1.42 -13.54
N ARG A 3 -6.77 2.45 -14.32
CA ARG A 3 -5.78 3.52 -14.00
C ARG A 3 -6.10 4.25 -12.68
N GLY A 4 -5.89 3.59 -11.54
CA GLY A 4 -6.31 4.04 -10.21
C GLY A 4 -7.82 4.25 -10.01
N ARG A 5 -8.69 3.72 -10.88
CA ARG A 5 -10.15 3.99 -10.82
C ARG A 5 -10.96 2.85 -10.23
N PHE A 6 -11.98 3.21 -9.46
CA PHE A 6 -13.05 2.34 -8.95
C PHE A 6 -14.40 2.88 -9.45
N GLY A 7 -14.91 2.30 -10.54
CA GLY A 7 -16.06 2.86 -11.26
C GLY A 7 -15.72 4.26 -11.81
N ILE A 8 -16.57 5.24 -11.52
CA ILE A 8 -16.37 6.64 -11.94
C ILE A 8 -15.38 7.40 -11.05
N HIS A 9 -15.03 6.84 -9.89
CA HIS A 9 -14.23 7.51 -8.86
C HIS A 9 -12.75 7.07 -8.91
N GLY A 10 -11.87 7.87 -8.30
CA GLY A 10 -10.43 7.64 -8.30
C GLY A 10 -9.73 8.17 -9.56
N GLY A 11 -8.52 7.66 -9.83
CA GLY A 11 -7.60 8.20 -10.83
C GLY A 11 -6.58 9.16 -10.22
N GLN A 12 -5.68 9.66 -11.06
CA GLN A 12 -4.57 10.53 -10.65
C GLN A 12 -4.84 11.96 -11.15
N TYR A 13 -5.28 12.84 -10.24
CA TYR A 13 -5.56 14.26 -10.51
C TYR A 13 -4.49 15.13 -9.83
N ILE A 14 -3.26 15.04 -10.32
CA ILE A 14 -2.07 15.66 -9.75
C ILE A 14 -1.35 16.51 -10.80
N PRO A 15 -0.53 17.49 -10.39
CA PRO A 15 0.38 18.17 -11.31
C PRO A 15 1.29 17.20 -12.05
N GLU A 16 1.63 17.52 -13.30
CA GLU A 16 2.53 16.72 -14.14
C GLU A 16 3.89 16.47 -13.48
N THR A 17 4.38 17.45 -12.72
CA THR A 17 5.65 17.36 -11.98
C THR A 17 5.66 16.24 -10.93
N LEU A 18 4.50 15.76 -10.48
CA LEU A 18 4.38 14.65 -9.53
C LEU A 18 4.11 13.31 -10.20
N MET A 19 3.82 13.28 -11.51
CA MET A 19 3.42 12.06 -12.21
C MET A 19 4.49 10.96 -12.12
N ASN A 20 5.75 11.33 -12.33
CA ASN A 20 6.87 10.38 -12.28
C ASN A 20 7.02 9.72 -10.90
N ALA A 21 6.88 10.49 -9.82
CA ALA A 21 6.98 9.96 -8.47
C ALA A 21 5.84 8.97 -8.14
N VAL A 22 4.63 9.21 -8.66
CA VAL A 22 3.51 8.29 -8.47
C VAL A 22 3.67 7.01 -9.29
N ILE A 23 4.22 7.10 -10.51
CA ILE A 23 4.55 5.93 -11.33
C ILE A 23 5.60 5.07 -10.62
N GLU A 24 6.68 5.69 -10.13
CA GLU A 24 7.73 4.99 -9.39
C GLU A 24 7.17 4.28 -8.15
N LEU A 25 6.28 4.93 -7.40
CA LEU A 25 5.62 4.33 -6.25
C LEU A 25 4.73 3.14 -6.64
N GLU A 26 3.98 3.23 -7.74
CA GLU A 26 3.15 2.14 -8.24
C GLU A 26 4.00 0.95 -8.69
N GLU A 27 5.12 1.20 -9.37
CA GLU A 27 6.09 0.17 -9.77
C GLU A 27 6.70 -0.53 -8.55
N ALA A 28 7.19 0.25 -7.58
CA ALA A 28 7.74 -0.28 -6.33
C ALA A 28 6.71 -1.11 -5.57
N TYR A 29 5.49 -0.61 -5.39
CA TYR A 29 4.42 -1.37 -4.74
C TYR A 29 4.14 -2.70 -5.46
N ASN A 30 3.99 -2.67 -6.79
CA ASN A 30 3.73 -3.89 -7.56
C ASN A 30 4.88 -4.89 -7.51
N HIS A 31 6.11 -4.42 -7.36
CA HIS A 31 7.28 -5.27 -7.16
C HIS A 31 7.29 -5.91 -5.77
N PHE A 32 7.17 -5.11 -4.70
CA PHE A 32 7.39 -5.57 -3.32
C PHE A 32 6.18 -6.27 -2.69
N LYS A 33 4.94 -5.93 -3.09
CA LYS A 33 3.71 -6.40 -2.41
C LYS A 33 3.57 -7.92 -2.34
N ASP A 34 4.24 -8.65 -3.23
CA ASP A 34 4.15 -10.12 -3.33
C ASP A 34 5.42 -10.84 -2.89
N LEU A 35 6.49 -10.11 -2.54
CA LEU A 35 7.73 -10.72 -2.08
C LEU A 35 7.59 -11.28 -0.66
N PRO A 36 8.03 -12.54 -0.41
CA PRO A 36 7.97 -13.14 0.92
C PRO A 36 8.70 -12.32 1.98
N ASP A 37 9.96 -11.96 1.73
CA ASP A 37 10.79 -11.25 2.70
C ASP A 37 10.19 -9.89 3.10
N PHE A 38 9.56 -9.17 2.16
CA PHE A 38 8.87 -7.90 2.45
C PHE A 38 7.64 -8.12 3.33
N LYS A 39 6.86 -9.17 3.07
CA LYS A 39 5.70 -9.53 3.88
C LYS A 39 6.13 -9.96 5.29
N GLU A 40 7.20 -10.74 5.41
CA GLU A 40 7.74 -11.21 6.68
C GLU A 40 8.21 -10.03 7.55
N GLU A 41 8.97 -9.08 6.98
CA GLU A 41 9.38 -7.87 7.70
C GLU A 41 8.17 -7.02 8.13
N LEU A 42 7.20 -6.84 7.23
CA LEU A 42 5.98 -6.09 7.56
C LEU A 42 5.19 -6.77 8.68
N GLU A 43 5.04 -8.10 8.65
CA GLU A 43 4.36 -8.86 9.69
C GLU A 43 5.08 -8.80 11.04
N ASP A 44 6.42 -8.86 11.04
CA ASP A 44 7.24 -8.69 12.25
C ASP A 44 7.01 -7.31 12.87
N LEU A 45 7.08 -6.24 12.08
CA LEU A 45 6.83 -4.88 12.53
C LEU A 45 5.39 -4.72 13.05
N LEU A 46 4.40 -5.29 12.36
CA LEU A 46 3.02 -5.25 12.82
C LEU A 46 2.86 -5.92 14.20
N LYS A 47 3.49 -7.08 14.40
CA LYS A 47 3.37 -7.86 15.63
C LYS A 47 4.20 -7.28 16.79
N ASN A 48 5.48 -7.02 16.54
CA ASN A 48 6.48 -6.77 17.57
C ASN A 48 6.74 -5.28 17.81
N TYR A 49 6.33 -4.41 16.88
CA TYR A 49 6.45 -2.96 17.03
C TYR A 49 5.09 -2.27 17.16
N ALA A 50 4.13 -2.56 16.27
CA ALA A 50 2.82 -1.90 16.26
C ALA A 50 1.77 -2.55 17.18
N GLY A 51 2.06 -3.71 17.78
CA GLY A 51 1.17 -4.38 18.74
C GLY A 51 -0.07 -5.03 18.12
N ARG A 52 0.02 -5.52 16.88
CA ARG A 52 -1.04 -6.26 16.19
C ARG A 52 -1.05 -7.75 16.58
N PRO A 53 -2.20 -8.43 16.50
CA PRO A 53 -3.53 -7.89 16.18
C PRO A 53 -4.11 -7.08 17.33
N SER A 54 -4.94 -6.08 17.01
CA SER A 54 -5.71 -5.34 18.01
C SER A 54 -6.75 -6.26 18.68
N LEU A 55 -6.96 -6.10 19.98
CA LEU A 55 -8.03 -6.80 20.69
C LEU A 55 -9.40 -6.41 20.13
N LEU A 56 -10.26 -7.41 19.91
CA LEU A 56 -11.68 -7.18 19.63
C LEU A 56 -12.43 -7.19 20.95
N TYR A 57 -12.78 -6.00 21.46
CA TYR A 57 -13.53 -5.84 22.70
C TYR A 57 -15.02 -5.65 22.40
N TYR A 58 -15.88 -6.36 23.16
CA TYR A 58 -17.33 -6.16 23.14
C TYR A 58 -17.68 -5.17 24.25
N ALA A 59 -18.13 -3.97 23.86
CA ALA A 59 -18.49 -2.87 24.76
C ALA A 59 -19.98 -2.85 25.09
#